data_AF-A0A8C5YDC1-F1
#
_entry.id   AF-A0A8C5YDC1-F1
#
_cell.length_a   1.000
_cell.length_b   1.000
_cell.length_c   1.000
_cell.angle_alpha   90.00
_cell.angle_beta   90.00
_cell.angle_gamma   90.00
#
_symmetry.space_group_name_H-M   'P 1'
#
loop_
_entity.id
_entity.type
_entity.pdbx_description
1 polymer ?
#
loop_
_entity_poly.entity_id
_entity_poly.type
_entity_poly.pdbx_seq_one_letter_code
_entity_poly.pdbx_strand_id
1 'polypeptide(L)'
;MSLHQFLLEPITRHAWNRDRTQIALSPNNHEVHIYKKNGSPWVKAHELKEHNGHITGLDWAPKSDRIVTCGADRNACVWSQKDGVWKPTLVILRIHGAATFVKWSPLDNKFAVGSGARLISSENDRWVSKHIKKPVRSTVLSLDWHPNNVLLAAGSCDFKCRVFSACIKEVDEKPASTPWGKCGGSGTGGWVRGVSFSHHSSVYL
;
A
#
# COMPACT_ATOMS: atom_id res chain seq x y z
N MET A 1 -7.70 6.15 26.90
CA MET A 1 -6.69 6.30 25.84
C MET A 1 -5.48 5.47 26.25
N SER A 2 -5.01 4.52 25.43
CA SER A 2 -3.80 3.74 25.71
C SER A 2 -2.70 4.27 24.80
N LEU A 3 -1.64 4.84 25.39
CA LEU A 3 -0.45 5.31 24.68
C LEU A 3 0.65 4.27 24.89
N HIS A 4 1.30 3.87 23.81
CA HIS A 4 2.49 3.03 23.87
C HIS A 4 3.58 3.64 23.00
N GLN A 5 4.77 3.77 23.56
CA GLN A 5 5.94 4.27 22.87
C GLN A 5 6.80 3.10 22.43
N PHE A 6 6.83 2.82 21.12
CA PHE A 6 7.63 1.73 20.57
C PHE A 6 9.12 2.09 20.44
N LEU A 7 9.40 3.37 20.16
CA LEU A 7 10.72 3.92 19.84
C LEU A 7 10.69 5.46 19.94
N LEU A 8 11.85 6.13 19.83
CA LEU A 8 11.98 7.58 19.96
C LEU A 8 11.84 8.31 18.62
N GLU A 9 12.15 7.61 17.53
CA GLU A 9 12.08 8.10 16.17
C GLU A 9 10.63 8.18 15.65
N PRO A 10 10.36 8.97 14.59
CA PRO A 10 9.04 8.99 13.98
C PRO A 10 8.66 7.63 13.38
N ILE A 11 7.40 7.22 13.57
CA ILE A 11 6.84 6.08 12.82
C ILE A 11 6.32 6.62 11.50
N THR A 12 6.98 6.28 10.39
CA THR A 12 6.60 6.79 9.05
C THR A 12 5.39 6.07 8.49
N ARG A 13 5.28 4.75 8.75
CA ARG A 13 4.17 3.90 8.33
C ARG A 13 3.96 2.78 9.34
N HIS A 14 2.74 2.28 9.39
CA HIS A 14 2.38 1.11 10.17
C HIS A 14 1.27 0.32 9.47
N ALA A 15 1.18 -0.98 9.76
CA ALA A 15 0.06 -1.82 9.38
C ALA A 15 -0.16 -2.91 10.43
N TRP A 16 -1.41 -3.34 10.55
CA TRP A 16 -1.82 -4.39 11.46
C TRP A 16 -2.03 -5.68 10.69
N ASN A 17 -1.68 -6.80 11.31
CA ASN A 17 -2.11 -8.09 10.80
C ASN A 17 -3.64 -8.28 11.00
N ARG A 18 -4.18 -9.35 10.42
CA ARG A 18 -5.63 -9.60 10.37
C ARG A 18 -6.31 -9.63 11.75
N ASP A 19 -5.70 -10.31 12.71
CA ASP A 19 -6.25 -10.52 14.06
C ASP A 19 -5.86 -9.40 15.05
N ARG A 20 -5.09 -8.40 14.59
CA ARG A 20 -4.56 -7.28 15.38
C ARG A 20 -3.70 -7.72 16.57
N THR A 21 -3.08 -8.89 16.50
CA THR A 21 -2.11 -9.36 17.51
C THR A 21 -0.69 -8.86 17.21
N GLN A 22 -0.43 -8.44 15.98
CA GLN A 22 0.86 -7.92 15.54
C GLN A 22 0.71 -6.58 14.81
N ILE A 23 1.71 -5.73 14.99
CA ILE A 23 1.85 -4.46 14.27
C ILE A 23 3.23 -4.41 13.61
N ALA A 24 3.24 -4.14 12.32
CA ALA A 24 4.44 -3.82 11.56
C ALA A 24 4.56 -2.30 11.48
N LEU A 25 5.74 -1.76 11.75
CA LEU A 25 6.00 -0.32 11.72
C LEU A 25 7.38 -0.04 11.12
N SER A 26 7.53 1.12 10.47
CA SER A 26 8.82 1.60 9.99
C SER A 26 9.29 2.78 10.85
N PRO A 27 10.45 2.67 11.54
CA PRO A 27 10.98 3.69 12.43
C PRO A 27 11.82 4.73 11.66
N ASN A 28 11.23 5.34 10.63
CA ASN A 28 11.88 6.36 9.79
C ASN A 28 13.23 5.92 9.20
N ASN A 29 13.42 4.64 8.95
CA ASN A 29 14.65 4.07 8.38
C ASN A 29 14.32 3.10 7.23
N HIS A 30 15.27 2.24 6.87
CA HIS A 30 15.17 1.26 5.79
C HIS A 30 14.64 -0.11 6.27
N GLU A 31 14.15 -0.19 7.50
CA GLU A 31 13.74 -1.44 8.14
C GLU A 31 12.25 -1.40 8.52
N VAL A 32 11.68 -2.60 8.70
CA VAL A 32 10.38 -2.78 9.35
C VAL A 32 10.55 -3.58 10.62
N HIS A 33 9.99 -3.07 11.72
CA HIS A 33 9.94 -3.80 12.99
C HIS A 33 8.53 -4.34 13.18
N ILE A 34 8.42 -5.63 13.49
CA ILE A 34 7.15 -6.27 13.82
C ILE A 34 7.10 -6.49 15.33
N TYR A 35 6.10 -5.93 15.96
CA TYR A 35 5.82 -6.12 17.37
C TYR A 35 4.61 -7.04 17.53
N LYS A 36 4.70 -7.96 18.50
CA LYS A 36 3.61 -8.86 18.88
C LYS A 36 3.14 -8.50 20.28
N LYS A 37 1.83 -8.58 20.48
CA LYS A 37 1.20 -8.46 21.79
C LYS A 37 0.92 -9.85 22.34
N ASN A 38 1.63 -10.23 23.39
CA ASN A 38 1.34 -11.44 24.17
C ASN A 38 1.07 -11.02 25.62
N GLY A 39 -0.09 -10.39 25.85
CA GLY A 39 -0.40 -9.68 27.10
C GLY A 39 0.10 -8.23 27.11
N SER A 40 0.87 -7.86 28.13
CA SER A 40 1.58 -6.59 28.27
C SER A 40 3.02 -6.90 28.71
N PRO A 41 4.08 -6.34 28.10
CA PRO A 41 4.12 -5.28 27.08
C PRO A 41 4.13 -5.78 25.62
N TRP A 42 4.18 -4.85 24.65
CA TRP A 42 4.53 -5.17 23.27
C TRP A 42 5.99 -5.60 23.17
N VAL A 43 6.27 -6.66 22.42
CA VAL A 43 7.64 -7.19 22.25
C VAL A 43 7.98 -7.23 20.76
N LYS A 44 9.16 -6.74 20.39
CA LYS A 44 9.68 -6.84 19.02
C LYS A 44 9.95 -8.31 18.71
N ALA A 45 9.21 -8.85 17.75
CA ALA A 45 9.29 -10.26 17.34
C ALA A 45 10.18 -10.44 16.11
N HIS A 46 10.11 -9.51 15.14
CA HIS A 46 10.87 -9.60 13.90
C HIS A 46 11.38 -8.24 13.44
N GLU A 47 12.41 -8.31 12.61
CA GLU A 47 13.03 -7.17 11.95
C GLU A 47 13.28 -7.53 10.48
N LEU A 48 12.71 -6.74 9.57
CA LEU A 48 12.78 -6.96 8.13
C LEU A 48 13.77 -5.96 7.53
N LYS A 49 14.88 -6.46 6.99
CA LYS A 49 15.96 -5.66 6.39
C LYS A 49 16.22 -6.14 4.97
N GLU A 50 15.83 -5.33 3.99
CA GLU A 50 16.08 -5.61 2.56
C GLU A 50 16.16 -4.31 1.76
N HIS A 51 15.40 -3.29 2.17
CA HIS A 51 15.45 -1.98 1.52
C HIS A 51 16.79 -1.27 1.74
N ASN A 52 17.25 -0.57 0.71
CA ASN A 52 18.46 0.26 0.74
C ASN A 52 18.16 1.76 0.90
N GLY A 53 16.92 2.09 1.23
CA GLY A 53 16.45 3.46 1.43
C GLY A 53 15.23 3.49 2.34
N HIS A 54 14.82 4.69 2.76
CA HIS A 54 13.70 4.85 3.68
C HIS A 54 12.43 4.17 3.15
N ILE A 55 11.75 3.43 4.02
CA ILE A 55 10.45 2.83 3.72
C ILE A 55 9.40 3.93 3.77
N THR A 56 8.70 4.11 2.66
CA THR A 56 7.68 5.15 2.44
C THR A 56 6.28 4.57 2.39
N GLY A 57 6.15 3.26 2.18
CA GLY A 57 4.89 2.55 2.17
C GLY A 57 5.02 1.18 2.83
N LEU A 58 3.99 0.81 3.58
CA LEU A 58 3.89 -0.47 4.28
C LEU A 58 2.42 -0.83 4.36
N ASP A 59 2.07 -2.05 3.97
CA ASP A 59 0.72 -2.58 4.14
C ASP A 59 0.76 -4.09 4.42
N TRP A 60 -0.21 -4.57 5.20
CA TRP A 60 -0.32 -5.98 5.56
C TRP A 60 -1.56 -6.57 4.89
N ALA A 61 -1.36 -7.65 4.14
CA ALA A 61 -2.41 -8.30 3.38
C ALA A 61 -3.46 -8.90 4.35
N PRO A 62 -4.76 -8.60 4.17
CA PRO A 62 -5.79 -8.95 5.14
C PRO A 62 -6.08 -10.45 5.27
N LYS A 63 -5.66 -11.31 4.32
CA LYS A 63 -5.97 -12.75 4.34
C LYS A 63 -4.74 -13.66 4.37
N SER A 64 -3.69 -13.30 3.63
CA SER A 64 -2.54 -14.17 3.32
C SER A 64 -1.34 -13.98 4.24
N ASP A 65 -1.46 -13.09 5.24
CA ASP A 65 -0.40 -12.74 6.19
C ASP A 65 0.92 -12.30 5.53
N ARG A 66 0.81 -11.77 4.31
CA ARG A 66 1.94 -11.18 3.56
C ARG A 66 2.05 -9.70 3.87
N ILE A 67 3.26 -9.18 3.97
CA ILE A 67 3.50 -7.74 4.10
C ILE A 67 4.04 -7.23 2.77
N VAL A 68 3.62 -6.05 2.35
CA VAL A 68 4.27 -5.35 1.24
C VAL A 68 4.90 -4.07 1.76
N THR A 69 6.13 -3.83 1.34
CA THR A 69 6.87 -2.59 1.63
C THR A 69 7.31 -1.95 0.34
N CYS A 70 7.41 -0.63 0.32
CA CYS A 70 8.04 0.11 -0.77
C CYS A 70 8.86 1.27 -0.22
N GLY A 71 9.92 1.66 -0.94
CA GLY A 71 10.87 2.65 -0.44
C GLY A 71 11.43 3.63 -1.46
N ALA A 72 12.27 4.52 -0.94
CA ALA A 72 13.03 5.50 -1.73
C ALA A 72 14.05 4.84 -2.67
N ASP A 73 14.42 3.59 -2.41
CA ASP A 73 15.27 2.73 -3.25
C ASP A 73 14.60 2.29 -4.56
N ARG A 74 13.34 2.69 -4.79
CA ARG A 74 12.53 2.41 -5.99
C ARG A 74 12.07 0.96 -6.12
N ASN A 75 12.22 0.20 -5.04
CA ASN A 75 11.82 -1.20 -4.99
C ASN A 75 10.54 -1.36 -4.16
N ALA A 76 9.85 -2.48 -4.39
CA ALA A 76 8.91 -3.02 -3.44
C ALA A 76 9.35 -4.43 -3.04
N CYS A 77 9.10 -4.81 -1.80
CA CYS A 77 9.36 -6.15 -1.30
C CYS A 77 8.06 -6.74 -0.79
N VAL A 78 7.74 -7.96 -1.22
CA VAL A 78 6.66 -8.74 -0.61
C VAL A 78 7.30 -9.73 0.35
N TRP A 79 6.91 -9.63 1.61
CA TRP A 79 7.38 -10.48 2.68
C TRP A 79 6.36 -11.58 2.93
N SER A 80 6.82 -12.81 2.91
CA SER A 80 6.04 -13.99 3.28
C SER A 80 6.71 -14.70 4.44
N GLN A 81 5.91 -15.22 5.37
CA GLN A 81 6.43 -16.02 6.47
C GLN A 81 6.44 -17.50 6.07
N LYS A 82 7.55 -18.18 6.32
CA LYS A 82 7.67 -19.65 6.23
C LYS A 82 8.46 -20.13 7.44
N ASP A 83 7.90 -21.07 8.20
CA ASP A 83 8.50 -21.64 9.41
C ASP A 83 8.91 -20.57 10.45
N GLY A 84 8.07 -19.54 10.62
CA GLY A 84 8.32 -18.43 11.53
C GLY A 84 9.29 -17.36 11.01
N VAL A 85 9.95 -17.60 9.87
CA VAL A 85 10.94 -16.69 9.28
C VAL A 85 10.31 -15.89 8.14
N TRP A 86 10.48 -14.57 8.17
CA TRP A 86 10.07 -13.69 7.09
C TRP A 86 11.10 -13.69 5.96
N LYS A 87 10.65 -13.94 4.73
CA LYS A 87 11.49 -13.92 3.54
C LYS A 87 11.01 -12.83 2.57
N PRO A 88 11.89 -11.93 2.11
CA PRO A 88 11.54 -10.95 1.10
C PRO A 88 11.50 -11.60 -0.28
N THR A 89 10.58 -11.13 -1.11
CA THR A 89 10.57 -11.32 -2.56
C THR A 89 10.59 -9.94 -3.20
N LEU A 90 11.66 -9.64 -3.92
CA LEU A 90 11.82 -8.35 -4.60
C LEU A 90 10.84 -8.23 -5.77
N VAL A 91 10.20 -7.07 -5.87
CA VAL A 91 9.27 -6.71 -6.94
C VAL A 91 9.83 -5.56 -7.76
N ILE A 92 10.04 -5.82 -9.06
CA ILE A 92 10.56 -4.82 -10.00
C ILE A 92 9.41 -3.92 -10.48
N LEU A 93 9.33 -2.73 -9.89
CA LEU A 93 8.30 -1.73 -10.18
C LEU A 93 8.49 -1.04 -11.55
N ARG A 94 9.71 -1.03 -12.10
CA ARG A 94 10.07 -0.30 -13.33
C ARG A 94 9.70 1.18 -13.24
N ILE A 95 10.07 1.83 -12.13
CA ILE A 95 9.91 3.27 -11.89
C ILE A 95 11.28 3.95 -11.89
N HIS A 96 11.31 5.23 -12.30
CA HIS A 96 12.55 6.01 -12.31
C HIS A 96 12.77 6.80 -11.01
N GLY A 97 11.71 7.04 -10.24
CA GLY A 97 11.75 7.74 -8.95
C GLY A 97 11.28 6.88 -7.79
N ALA A 98 11.32 7.44 -6.57
CA ALA A 98 10.92 6.74 -5.35
C ALA A 98 9.48 6.20 -5.42
N ALA A 99 9.25 5.05 -4.80
CA ALA A 99 7.91 4.65 -4.41
C ALA A 99 7.50 5.45 -3.18
N THR A 100 6.24 5.87 -3.10
CA THR A 100 5.76 6.80 -2.05
C THR A 100 4.66 6.23 -1.20
N PHE A 101 3.91 5.26 -1.73
CA PHE A 101 2.79 4.64 -1.04
C PHE A 101 2.52 3.26 -1.62
N VAL A 102 2.02 2.33 -0.80
CA VAL A 102 1.59 1.00 -1.24
C VAL A 102 0.34 0.58 -0.50
N LYS A 103 -0.55 -0.15 -1.18
CA LYS A 103 -1.74 -0.79 -0.59
C LYS A 103 -2.07 -2.13 -1.23
N TRP A 104 -2.29 -3.15 -0.41
CA TRP A 104 -2.86 -4.42 -0.82
C TRP A 104 -4.29 -4.25 -1.30
N SER A 105 -4.65 -5.03 -2.32
CA SER A 105 -6.02 -5.18 -2.76
C SER A 105 -6.82 -6.01 -1.73
N PRO A 106 -8.13 -5.78 -1.56
CA PRO A 106 -8.97 -6.51 -0.60
C PRO A 106 -8.99 -8.04 -0.76
N LEU A 107 -8.65 -8.56 -1.94
CA LEU A 107 -8.57 -9.99 -2.21
C LEU A 107 -7.16 -10.59 -2.15
N ASP A 108 -6.15 -9.82 -1.72
CA ASP A 108 -4.74 -10.25 -1.60
C ASP A 108 -4.09 -10.76 -2.89
N ASN A 109 -4.75 -10.58 -4.04
CA ASN A 109 -4.25 -11.02 -5.33
C ASN A 109 -3.39 -9.97 -6.01
N LYS A 110 -3.51 -8.70 -5.59
CA LYS A 110 -2.75 -7.58 -6.15
C LYS A 110 -2.37 -6.57 -5.07
N PHE A 111 -1.45 -5.68 -5.40
CA PHE A 111 -1.22 -4.46 -4.64
C PHE A 111 -0.92 -3.29 -5.56
N ALA A 112 -1.27 -2.10 -5.11
CA ALA A 112 -1.07 -0.84 -5.80
C ALA A 112 0.13 -0.10 -5.23
N VAL A 113 1.06 0.37 -6.06
CA VAL A 113 2.16 1.26 -5.66
C VAL A 113 2.01 2.61 -6.33
N GLY A 114 2.10 3.67 -5.53
CA GLY A 114 2.17 5.06 -5.97
C GLY A 114 3.61 5.51 -6.14
N SER A 115 3.86 6.28 -7.20
CA SER A 115 5.13 6.97 -7.46
C SER A 115 4.86 8.32 -8.16
N GLY A 116 5.91 9.04 -8.54
CA GLY A 116 5.88 10.39 -9.14
C GLY A 116 4.84 10.60 -10.25
N ALA A 117 4.60 9.61 -11.11
CA ALA A 117 3.59 9.69 -12.17
C ALA A 117 3.05 8.31 -12.60
N ARG A 118 3.26 7.29 -11.76
CA ARG A 118 2.97 5.89 -12.12
C ARG A 118 2.21 5.24 -10.97
N LEU A 119 1.22 4.45 -11.37
CA LEU A 119 0.46 3.59 -10.48
C LEU A 119 0.64 2.17 -11.00
N ILE A 120 1.12 1.29 -10.13
CA ILE A 120 1.49 -0.07 -10.50
C ILE A 120 0.60 -1.04 -9.77
N SER A 121 -0.06 -1.93 -10.50
CA SER A 121 -0.64 -3.14 -9.92
C SER A 121 0.32 -4.31 -10.16
N SER A 122 0.66 -5.06 -9.12
CA SER A 122 1.48 -6.27 -9.19
C SER A 122 0.63 -7.51 -8.88
N GLU A 123 0.97 -8.66 -9.48
CA GLU A 123 0.19 -9.91 -9.47
C GLU A 123 1.03 -11.10 -8.96
N ASN A 124 0.36 -12.14 -8.43
CA ASN A 124 0.97 -13.37 -7.90
C ASN A 124 1.92 -14.12 -8.89
N ASP A 125 2.76 -14.98 -8.30
CA ASP A 125 3.85 -15.82 -8.86
C ASP A 125 5.03 -15.13 -9.54
N ARG A 126 4.86 -13.99 -10.22
CA ARG A 126 5.97 -13.27 -10.88
C ARG A 126 6.06 -11.78 -10.58
N TRP A 127 5.14 -11.25 -9.77
CA TRP A 127 5.10 -9.83 -9.37
C TRP A 127 5.27 -8.88 -10.55
N VAL A 128 4.45 -9.08 -11.59
CA VAL A 128 4.55 -8.31 -12.83
C VAL A 128 3.89 -6.95 -12.64
N SER A 129 4.68 -5.89 -12.79
CA SER A 129 4.20 -4.51 -12.71
C SER A 129 3.44 -4.08 -13.97
N LYS A 130 2.14 -3.77 -13.84
CA LYS A 130 1.32 -3.14 -14.88
C LYS A 130 1.09 -1.67 -14.56
N HIS A 131 1.50 -0.77 -15.45
CA HIS A 131 1.38 0.69 -15.28
C HIS A 131 0.00 1.18 -15.73
N ILE A 132 -0.70 1.92 -14.87
CA ILE A 132 -1.95 2.60 -15.23
C ILE A 132 -1.64 3.80 -16.13
N LYS A 133 -1.96 3.68 -17.42
CA LYS A 133 -1.56 4.64 -18.48
C LYS A 133 -2.24 6.02 -18.45
N LYS A 134 -3.24 6.24 -17.57
CA LYS A 134 -3.94 7.53 -17.48
C LYS A 134 -3.08 8.55 -16.73
N PRO A 135 -2.97 9.81 -17.20
CA PRO A 135 -1.95 10.73 -16.71
C PRO A 135 -2.26 11.21 -15.28
N VAL A 136 -1.49 10.68 -14.34
CA VAL A 136 -1.16 11.35 -13.08
C VAL A 136 -0.01 12.32 -13.39
N ARG A 137 -0.15 13.60 -13.04
CA ARG A 137 0.85 14.63 -13.43
C ARG A 137 1.88 14.92 -12.33
N SER A 138 1.73 14.33 -11.16
CA SER A 138 2.63 14.54 -10.02
C SER A 138 2.53 13.41 -8.99
N THR A 139 3.38 13.44 -7.97
CA THR A 139 3.55 12.37 -7.00
C THR A 139 2.23 11.89 -6.39
N VAL A 140 1.99 10.58 -6.44
CA VAL A 140 0.88 9.95 -5.71
C VAL A 140 1.22 9.90 -4.23
N LEU A 141 0.34 10.41 -3.39
CA LEU A 141 0.54 10.51 -1.94
C LEU A 141 -0.31 9.52 -1.14
N SER A 142 -1.44 9.09 -1.72
CA SER A 142 -2.39 8.21 -1.05
C SER A 142 -3.09 7.32 -2.06
N LEU A 143 -3.43 6.11 -1.62
CA LEU A 143 -4.14 5.10 -2.39
C LEU A 143 -5.18 4.44 -1.51
N ASP A 144 -6.35 4.14 -2.06
CA ASP A 144 -7.32 3.26 -1.41
C ASP A 144 -8.07 2.41 -2.43
N TRP A 145 -8.25 1.13 -2.10
CA TRP A 145 -8.92 0.17 -2.96
C TRP A 145 -10.42 0.14 -2.65
N HIS A 146 -11.21 0.10 -3.70
CA HIS A 146 -12.63 -0.16 -3.56
C HIS A 146 -12.87 -1.64 -3.17
N PRO A 147 -13.91 -1.96 -2.40
CA PRO A 147 -14.23 -3.34 -1.99
C PRO A 147 -14.39 -4.33 -3.15
N ASN A 148 -14.69 -3.84 -4.37
CA ASN A 148 -14.79 -4.65 -5.58
C ASN A 148 -13.44 -5.12 -6.16
N ASN A 149 -12.31 -4.80 -5.52
CA ASN A 149 -10.97 -5.21 -5.93
C ASN A 149 -10.50 -4.69 -7.30
N VAL A 150 -11.24 -3.77 -7.90
CA VAL A 150 -11.02 -3.28 -9.28
C VAL A 150 -10.79 -1.78 -9.30
N LEU A 151 -11.60 -1.01 -8.58
CA LEU A 151 -11.44 0.44 -8.55
C LEU A 151 -10.40 0.84 -7.51
N LEU A 152 -9.64 1.87 -7.84
CA LEU A 152 -8.58 2.39 -7.01
C LEU A 152 -8.62 3.91 -7.01
N ALA A 153 -8.75 4.50 -5.81
CA ALA A 153 -8.65 5.93 -5.60
C ALA A 153 -7.19 6.31 -5.40
N ALA A 154 -6.78 7.43 -5.98
CA ALA A 154 -5.44 7.96 -5.82
C ALA A 154 -5.47 9.47 -5.62
N GLY A 155 -4.81 9.93 -4.56
CA GLY A 155 -4.54 11.35 -4.31
C GLY A 155 -3.14 11.72 -4.81
N SER A 156 -3.01 12.85 -5.50
CA SER A 156 -1.74 13.32 -6.07
C SER A 156 -1.42 14.77 -5.65
N CYS A 157 -0.14 15.13 -5.74
CA CYS A 157 0.36 16.50 -5.63
C CYS A 157 -0.15 17.43 -6.75
N ASP A 158 -0.77 16.89 -7.82
CA ASP A 158 -1.41 17.70 -8.86
C ASP A 158 -2.82 18.21 -8.48
N PHE A 159 -3.10 18.21 -7.18
CA PHE A 159 -4.31 18.71 -6.54
C PHE A 159 -5.59 17.95 -6.89
N LYS A 160 -5.45 16.74 -7.43
CA LYS A 160 -6.59 15.91 -7.85
C LYS A 160 -6.61 14.57 -7.15
N CYS A 161 -7.82 14.20 -6.72
CA CYS A 161 -8.20 12.82 -6.43
C CYS A 161 -8.75 12.20 -7.72
N ARG A 162 -8.31 10.99 -8.06
CA ARG A 162 -8.77 10.27 -9.25
C ARG A 162 -9.14 8.85 -8.91
N VAL A 163 -10.14 8.33 -9.63
CA VAL A 163 -10.49 6.91 -9.58
C VAL A 163 -10.00 6.24 -10.86
N PHE A 164 -9.24 5.16 -10.69
CA PHE A 164 -8.72 4.33 -11.76
C PHE A 164 -9.35 2.94 -11.72
N SER A 165 -9.42 2.31 -12.89
CA SER A 165 -9.64 0.86 -12.98
C SER A 165 -8.27 0.18 -12.96
N ALA A 166 -8.02 -0.60 -11.92
CA ALA A 166 -6.87 -1.48 -11.75
C ALA A 166 -7.24 -2.95 -12.02
N CYS A 167 -8.29 -3.19 -12.81
CA CYS A 167 -8.66 -4.51 -13.31
C CYS A 167 -7.51 -5.10 -14.16
N ILE A 168 -7.10 -6.31 -13.81
CA ILE A 168 -6.15 -7.13 -14.57
C ILE A 168 -6.95 -8.29 -15.16
N LYS A 169 -7.11 -8.33 -16.49
CA LYS A 169 -7.93 -9.33 -17.20
C LYS A 169 -7.57 -10.79 -16.90
N GLU A 170 -6.31 -11.06 -16.56
CA GLU A 170 -5.80 -12.41 -16.25
C GLU A 170 -6.14 -12.85 -14.82
N VAL A 171 -6.42 -11.90 -13.91
CA VAL A 171 -6.62 -12.13 -12.47
C VAL A 171 -8.06 -11.90 -12.03
N ASP A 172 -8.69 -10.86 -12.59
CA ASP A 172 -9.99 -10.39 -12.16
C ASP A 172 -11.09 -10.91 -13.09
N GLU A 173 -12.20 -11.29 -12.48
CA GLU A 173 -13.45 -11.44 -13.19
C GLU A 173 -13.89 -10.11 -13.80
N LYS A 174 -14.69 -10.19 -14.86
CA LYS A 174 -15.23 -9.01 -15.53
C LYS A 174 -16.04 -8.18 -14.51
N PRO A 175 -15.63 -6.92 -14.22
CA PRO A 175 -16.27 -6.14 -13.19
C PRO A 175 -17.72 -5.82 -13.58
N ALA A 176 -18.63 -5.89 -12.61
CA ALA A 176 -19.96 -5.34 -12.74
C ALA A 176 -19.90 -3.84 -13.03
N SER A 177 -20.91 -3.32 -13.74
CA SER A 177 -21.03 -1.87 -13.95
C SER A 177 -21.13 -1.17 -12.60
N THR A 178 -20.27 -0.19 -12.39
CA THR A 178 -20.31 0.65 -11.19
C THR A 178 -20.70 2.07 -11.58
N PRO A 179 -21.31 2.87 -10.67
CA PRO A 179 -21.60 4.28 -10.93
C PRO A 179 -20.32 5.12 -11.13
N TRP A 180 -19.17 4.53 -10.79
CA TRP A 180 -17.84 5.10 -10.94
C TRP A 180 -17.39 5.11 -12.41
N GLY A 181 -17.83 6.14 -13.15
CA GLY A 181 -17.25 6.52 -14.44
C GLY A 181 -15.82 7.08 -14.30
N LYS A 182 -15.40 7.97 -15.22
CA LYS A 182 -14.17 8.76 -15.06
C LYS A 182 -14.38 9.87 -14.02
N CYS A 183 -14.54 9.52 -12.74
CA CYS A 183 -14.67 10.49 -11.66
C CYS A 183 -13.28 11.05 -11.28
N GLY A 184 -13.10 12.35 -11.43
CA GLY A 184 -11.94 13.08 -10.93
C GLY A 184 -12.42 14.26 -10.10
N GLY A 185 -11.91 14.39 -8.87
CA GLY A 185 -12.20 15.54 -8.03
C GLY A 185 -11.55 16.80 -8.62
N SER A 186 -12.32 17.89 -8.70
CA SER A 186 -11.80 19.21 -9.06
C SER A 186 -11.39 19.96 -7.80
N GLY A 187 -10.20 19.69 -7.28
CA GLY A 187 -9.60 20.50 -6.23
C GLY A 187 -9.08 21.81 -6.82
N THR A 188 -9.44 22.95 -6.22
CA THR A 188 -8.99 24.29 -6.63
C THR A 188 -7.63 24.67 -6.01
N GLY A 189 -7.02 23.78 -5.22
CA GLY A 189 -5.67 23.92 -4.68
C GLY A 189 -5.40 22.94 -3.52
N GLY A 190 -4.13 22.55 -3.33
CA GLY A 190 -3.67 21.74 -2.19
C GLY A 190 -3.39 20.27 -2.51
N TRP A 191 -2.31 19.72 -1.94
CA TRP A 191 -1.93 18.31 -2.15
C TRP A 191 -2.94 17.36 -1.52
N VAL A 192 -3.37 16.34 -2.27
CA VAL A 192 -4.32 15.34 -1.78
C VAL A 192 -3.58 14.30 -0.93
N ARG A 193 -3.52 14.53 0.38
CA ARG A 193 -2.77 13.73 1.36
C ARG A 193 -3.43 12.39 1.71
N GLY A 194 -4.75 12.30 1.61
CA GLY A 194 -5.52 11.11 1.96
C GLY A 194 -6.70 10.94 1.01
N VAL A 195 -7.02 9.68 0.73
CA VAL A 195 -8.23 9.26 -0.01
C VAL A 195 -8.76 8.02 0.66
N SER A 196 -10.08 7.84 0.70
CA SER A 196 -10.67 6.59 1.13
C SER A 196 -12.00 6.31 0.44
N PHE A 197 -12.27 5.04 0.15
CA PHE A 197 -13.58 4.56 -0.25
C PHE A 197 -14.44 4.20 0.96
N SER A 198 -15.71 4.56 0.89
CA SER A 198 -16.71 4.02 1.81
C SER A 198 -16.91 2.51 1.60
N HIS A 199 -17.19 1.79 2.69
CA HIS A 199 -17.53 0.37 2.64
C HIS A 199 -18.79 0.08 1.81
N HIS A 200 -19.69 1.05 1.67
CA HIS A 200 -20.94 0.94 0.89
C HIS A 200 -20.89 1.62 -0.48
N SER A 201 -19.69 1.87 -1.01
CA SER A 201 -19.43 2.10 -2.44
C SER A 201 -20.13 3.30 -3.11
N SER A 202 -20.66 4.26 -2.35
CA SER A 202 -21.53 5.34 -2.91
C SER A 202 -21.12 6.78 -2.55
N VAL A 203 -20.27 7.02 -1.54
CA VAL A 203 -19.91 8.39 -1.09
C VAL A 203 -18.43 8.47 -0.68
N TYR A 204 -17.79 9.62 -0.94
CA TYR A 204 -16.45 10.01 -0.49
C TYR A 204 -16.52 11.03 0.65
N LEU A 205 -15.58 10.94 1.60
CA LEU A 205 -15.14 12.06 2.46
C LEU A 205 -13.65 12.29 2.19
#